data_AF-A0A9D6J770-F1
#
_entry.id   AF-A0A9D6J770-F1
#
_cell.length_a   1.000
_cell.length_b   1.000
_cell.length_c   1.000
_cell.angle_alpha   90.00
_cell.angle_beta   90.00
_cell.angle_gamma   90.00
#
_symmetry.space_group_name_H-M   'P 1'
#
loop_
_entity.id
_entity.type
_entity.pdbx_description
1 polymer ?
#
loop_
_entity_poly.entity_id
_entity_poly.type
_entity_poly.pdbx_seq_one_letter_code
_entity_poly.pdbx_strand_id
1 'polypeptide(L)'
;AQTVKHRLEYEFSIICQKGFSDYFLLVHEIVQEAERQGHRVLGRGSAANSLISYSLRLTHVDPLKNNLFFERFLNPERSSPPDIDLDFSWKIRDTIYEFLRKRWGKEQVALISTHVTMRGRGALWEAGKALGFQPKELEGISRVMGSLSAQEFLEHGASRPETRGFPFKNLAFLRLIKIASAFEGIPKNLSLHAGGVVVSPGSIYRFTPVQPSSKSLPMTQMEMRAIEEVGLVKIDILAQRSLGVFSDVSMELKTGGCFPEELENIDLISSNDSVANALKNGRTIGVFYIESPGMRGLLKKLGCRGFSELTAASSVIRPGVAESGMMAAYIERHLKQRAIPPQNRLLEPILKETHGVMIYQEDVMRVAQVLSGLTLGEADILRRAMSGKSRNQESLIELKNRFLSGASKRGVSLDFSNEIWRQIESFSGYAFCKAH
;
A
#
# COMPACT_ATOMS: atom_id res chain seq x y z
N ALA A 1 12.29 -22.27 18.09
CA ALA A 1 11.90 -21.75 19.42
C ALA A 1 12.71 -20.51 19.81
N GLN A 2 14.04 -20.58 19.92
CA GLN A 2 14.86 -19.45 20.40
C GLN A 2 14.76 -18.18 19.52
N THR A 3 14.79 -18.33 18.19
CA THR A 3 14.64 -17.21 17.24
C THR A 3 13.27 -16.52 17.35
N VAL A 4 12.21 -17.30 17.55
CA VAL A 4 10.83 -16.79 17.72
C VAL A 4 10.73 -15.98 19.01
N LYS A 5 11.22 -16.54 20.12
CA LYS A 5 11.23 -15.88 21.43
C LYS A 5 12.00 -14.56 21.38
N HIS A 6 13.21 -14.58 20.80
CA HIS A 6 14.03 -13.37 20.69
C HIS A 6 13.36 -12.29 19.84
N ARG A 7 12.75 -12.65 18.70
CA ARG A 7 12.01 -11.69 17.86
C ARG A 7 10.80 -11.12 18.61
N LEU A 8 10.01 -11.95 19.30
CA LEU A 8 8.88 -11.49 20.10
C LEU A 8 9.31 -10.51 21.20
N GLU A 9 10.34 -10.85 21.97
CA GLU A 9 10.86 -10.00 23.05
C GLU A 9 11.37 -8.66 22.53
N TYR A 10 12.10 -8.68 21.40
CA TYR A 10 12.57 -7.47 20.74
C TYR A 10 11.42 -6.58 20.26
N GLU A 11 10.47 -7.11 19.49
CA GLU A 11 9.33 -6.35 19.00
C GLU A 11 8.48 -5.80 20.16
N PHE A 12 8.20 -6.64 21.15
CA PHE A 12 7.43 -6.25 22.34
C PHE A 12 8.12 -5.12 23.11
N SER A 13 9.44 -5.19 23.30
CA SER A 13 10.19 -4.13 23.98
C SER A 13 10.08 -2.78 23.27
N ILE A 14 10.13 -2.76 21.93
CA ILE A 14 10.00 -1.54 21.13
C ILE A 14 8.57 -0.99 21.22
N ILE A 15 7.56 -1.85 21.11
CA ILE A 15 6.14 -1.45 21.21
C ILE A 15 5.86 -0.82 22.58
N CYS A 16 6.34 -1.44 23.67
CA CYS A 16 6.17 -0.92 25.02
C CYS A 16 6.95 0.38 25.24
N GLN A 17 8.22 0.46 24.82
CA GLN A 17 9.02 1.68 24.95
C GLN A 17 8.38 2.88 24.23
N LYS A 18 7.70 2.63 23.11
CA LYS A 18 7.00 3.65 22.34
C LYS A 18 5.60 3.97 22.85
N GLY A 19 5.07 3.21 23.80
CA GLY A 19 3.72 3.39 24.32
C GLY A 19 2.61 3.00 23.32
N PHE A 20 2.88 2.10 22.38
CA PHE A 20 1.91 1.68 21.36
C PHE A 20 1.09 0.45 21.75
N SER A 21 1.28 -0.10 22.95
CA SER A 21 0.56 -1.30 23.42
C SER A 21 -0.96 -1.16 23.32
N ASP A 22 -1.52 -0.04 23.78
CA ASP A 22 -2.97 0.21 23.75
C ASP A 22 -3.53 0.23 22.33
N TYR A 23 -2.76 0.73 21.37
CA TYR A 23 -3.14 0.74 19.96
C TYR A 23 -3.23 -0.69 19.39
N PHE A 24 -2.27 -1.56 19.70
CA PHE A 24 -2.35 -2.97 19.28
C PHE A 24 -3.54 -3.69 19.92
N LEU A 25 -3.83 -3.41 21.18
CA LEU A 25 -4.98 -3.99 21.89
C LEU A 25 -6.31 -3.49 21.32
N LEU A 26 -6.42 -2.20 20.99
CA LEU A 26 -7.59 -1.63 20.32
C LEU A 26 -7.85 -2.31 18.97
N VAL A 27 -6.81 -2.49 18.15
CA VAL A 27 -6.92 -3.18 16.86
C VAL A 27 -7.27 -4.66 17.07
N HIS A 28 -6.70 -5.30 18.09
CA HIS A 28 -7.01 -6.68 18.44
C HIS A 28 -8.47 -6.87 18.88
N GLU A 29 -9.04 -5.94 19.67
CA GLU A 29 -10.46 -5.97 20.04
C GLU A 29 -11.37 -5.92 18.79
N ILE A 30 -11.02 -5.10 17.80
CA ILE A 30 -11.78 -5.02 16.54
C ILE A 30 -11.73 -6.35 15.77
N VAL A 31 -10.54 -6.96 15.69
CA VAL A 31 -10.37 -8.26 15.02
C VAL A 31 -11.15 -9.34 15.75
N GLN A 32 -11.07 -9.41 17.08
CA GLN A 32 -11.83 -10.38 17.87
C GLN A 32 -13.33 -10.26 17.66
N GLU A 33 -13.87 -9.04 17.60
CA GLU A 33 -15.32 -8.85 17.39
C GLU A 33 -15.75 -9.37 16.01
N ALA A 34 -14.96 -9.13 14.97
CA ALA A 34 -15.25 -9.66 13.64
C ALA A 34 -15.16 -11.20 13.60
N GLU A 35 -14.15 -11.78 14.24
CA GLU A 35 -13.99 -13.23 14.34
C GLU A 35 -15.13 -13.88 15.14
N ARG A 36 -15.60 -13.23 16.21
CA ARG A 36 -16.76 -13.67 17.01
C ARG A 36 -18.04 -13.73 16.18
N GLN A 37 -18.17 -12.86 15.18
CA GLN A 37 -19.26 -12.87 14.21
C GLN A 37 -19.03 -13.85 13.03
N GLY A 38 -17.94 -14.62 13.04
CA GLY A 38 -17.63 -15.60 12.01
C GLY A 38 -16.98 -15.03 10.75
N HIS A 39 -16.47 -13.79 10.81
CA HIS A 39 -15.86 -13.13 9.65
C HIS A 39 -14.34 -13.02 9.78
N ARG A 40 -13.64 -13.29 8.67
CA ARG A 40 -12.19 -13.11 8.58
C ARG A 40 -11.84 -11.63 8.39
N VAL A 41 -10.79 -11.21 9.07
CA VAL A 41 -10.16 -9.89 8.93
C VAL A 41 -8.72 -10.09 8.50
N LEU A 42 -8.25 -9.32 7.53
CA LEU A 42 -6.87 -9.36 7.07
C LEU A 42 -6.20 -8.01 7.34
N GLY A 43 -5.23 -7.98 8.24
CA GLY A 43 -4.30 -6.86 8.34
C GLY A 43 -3.38 -6.81 7.12
N ARG A 44 -3.16 -5.62 6.58
CA ARG A 44 -2.34 -5.40 5.37
C ARG A 44 -1.26 -4.35 5.57
N GLY A 45 -0.49 -4.09 4.52
CA GLY A 45 0.60 -3.11 4.56
C GLY A 45 1.77 -3.63 5.38
N SER A 46 2.49 -2.72 6.05
CA SER A 46 3.66 -3.13 6.82
C SER A 46 3.33 -3.92 8.10
N ALA A 47 2.07 -3.95 8.54
CA ALA A 47 1.67 -4.65 9.77
C ALA A 47 2.09 -6.13 9.80
N ALA A 48 2.13 -6.79 8.63
CA ALA A 48 2.53 -8.19 8.51
C ALA A 48 4.02 -8.44 8.74
N ASN A 49 4.87 -7.39 8.84
CA ASN A 49 6.27 -7.56 9.23
C ASN A 49 6.45 -7.91 10.73
N SER A 50 5.41 -7.74 11.54
CA SER A 50 5.46 -7.94 12.98
C SER A 50 4.98 -9.33 13.40
N LEU A 51 5.82 -10.01 14.16
CA LEU A 51 5.48 -11.27 14.82
C LEU A 51 4.46 -11.06 15.94
N ILE A 52 4.44 -9.89 16.58
CA ILE A 52 3.38 -9.51 17.53
C ILE A 52 2.03 -9.37 16.80
N SER A 53 1.98 -8.67 15.65
CA SER A 53 0.75 -8.58 14.82
C SER A 53 0.25 -9.96 14.40
N TYR A 54 1.16 -10.86 14.01
CA TYR A 54 0.82 -12.26 13.67
C TYR A 54 0.29 -13.03 14.89
N SER A 55 0.92 -12.89 16.06
CA SER A 55 0.51 -13.59 17.30
C SER A 55 -0.86 -13.12 17.80
N LEU A 56 -1.17 -11.84 17.63
CA LEU A 56 -2.48 -11.25 17.93
C LEU A 56 -3.53 -11.50 16.83
N ARG A 57 -3.18 -12.28 15.79
CA ARG A 57 -4.02 -12.60 14.63
C ARG A 57 -4.50 -11.37 13.85
N LEU A 58 -3.81 -10.24 13.99
CA LEU A 58 -4.07 -9.05 13.16
C LEU A 58 -3.70 -9.33 11.71
N THR A 59 -2.63 -10.12 11.51
CA THR A 59 -2.14 -10.55 10.20
C THR A 59 -1.98 -12.07 10.16
N HIS A 60 -2.11 -12.66 8.99
CA HIS A 60 -2.12 -14.14 8.82
C HIS A 60 -0.90 -14.67 8.07
N VAL A 61 0.09 -13.81 7.82
CA VAL A 61 1.36 -14.18 7.17
C VAL A 61 2.43 -14.32 8.24
N ASP A 62 3.11 -15.48 8.30
CA ASP A 62 4.24 -15.70 9.21
C ASP A 62 5.45 -14.84 8.74
N PRO A 63 5.88 -13.84 9.55
CA PRO A 63 6.96 -12.96 9.15
C PRO A 63 8.34 -13.64 9.17
N LEU A 64 8.54 -14.66 9.99
CA LEU A 64 9.81 -15.37 10.04
C LEU A 64 9.97 -16.29 8.83
N LYS A 65 8.93 -17.05 8.50
CA LYS A 65 8.90 -17.93 7.32
C LYS A 65 9.13 -17.15 6.02
N ASN A 66 8.59 -15.94 5.94
CA ASN A 66 8.68 -15.09 4.75
C ASN A 66 9.79 -14.03 4.82
N ASN A 67 10.71 -14.12 5.81
CA ASN A 67 11.85 -13.20 5.98
C ASN A 67 11.44 -11.71 5.95
N LEU A 68 10.34 -11.38 6.63
CA LEU A 68 9.78 -10.02 6.72
C LEU A 68 10.53 -9.17 7.74
N PHE A 69 10.70 -7.90 7.41
CA PHE A 69 11.62 -6.98 8.10
C PHE A 69 10.85 -6.07 9.07
N PHE A 70 10.91 -6.36 10.37
CA PHE A 70 10.11 -5.68 11.40
C PHE A 70 10.30 -4.16 11.37
N GLU A 71 11.52 -3.70 11.16
CA GLU A 71 11.89 -2.29 11.19
C GLU A 71 11.22 -1.45 10.09
N ARG A 72 10.71 -2.12 9.04
CA ARG A 72 9.85 -1.50 8.02
C ARG A 72 8.49 -1.12 8.59
N PHE A 73 7.98 -1.86 9.56
CA PHE A 73 6.75 -1.55 10.29
C PHE A 73 7.01 -0.56 11.40
N LEU A 74 7.90 -0.92 12.33
CA LEU A 74 8.23 -0.09 13.48
C LEU A 74 9.72 -0.24 13.80
N ASN A 75 10.42 0.89 13.91
CA ASN A 75 11.81 0.92 14.36
C ASN A 75 11.98 1.92 15.51
N PRO A 76 13.07 1.80 16.31
CA PRO A 76 13.29 2.65 17.48
C PRO A 76 13.43 4.15 17.16
N GLU A 77 13.83 4.51 15.94
CA GLU A 77 14.02 5.90 15.51
C GLU A 77 12.70 6.55 15.04
N ARG A 78 11.62 5.77 14.85
CA ARG A 78 10.30 6.27 14.44
C ARG A 78 9.57 6.96 15.60
N SER A 79 9.01 8.14 15.36
CA SER A 79 8.22 8.90 16.34
C SER A 79 6.71 8.63 16.25
N SER A 80 6.18 8.37 15.06
CA SER A 80 4.75 8.13 14.85
C SER A 80 4.36 6.66 15.03
N PRO A 81 3.12 6.37 15.47
CA PRO A 81 2.59 5.02 15.48
C PRO A 81 2.58 4.43 14.06
N PRO A 82 2.66 3.09 13.94
CA PRO A 82 2.55 2.45 12.64
C PRO A 82 1.08 2.27 12.24
N ASP A 83 0.78 2.41 10.95
CA ASP A 83 -0.57 2.16 10.44
C ASP A 83 -0.85 0.65 10.40
N ILE A 84 -1.98 0.24 10.98
CA ILE A 84 -2.52 -1.12 10.89
C ILE A 84 -3.86 -1.04 10.17
N ASP A 85 -3.81 -1.19 8.85
CA ASP A 85 -4.98 -1.26 7.99
C ASP A 85 -5.60 -2.65 8.08
N LEU A 86 -6.91 -2.71 8.28
CA LEU A 86 -7.67 -3.96 8.37
C LEU A 86 -8.67 -4.05 7.21
N ASP A 87 -8.56 -5.10 6.40
CA ASP A 87 -9.53 -5.45 5.36
C ASP A 87 -10.63 -6.36 5.94
N PHE A 88 -11.88 -5.97 5.72
CA PHE A 88 -13.08 -6.67 6.14
C PHE A 88 -13.93 -7.06 4.93
N SER A 89 -14.81 -8.04 5.12
CA SER A 89 -15.99 -8.17 4.25
C SER A 89 -16.81 -6.88 4.32
N TRP A 90 -17.22 -6.38 3.15
CA TRP A 90 -18.06 -5.18 3.06
C TRP A 90 -19.37 -5.29 3.84
N LYS A 91 -19.84 -6.52 4.13
CA LYS A 91 -21.09 -6.80 4.83
C LYS A 91 -21.07 -6.44 6.32
N ILE A 92 -19.89 -6.40 6.95
CA ILE A 92 -19.78 -6.30 8.42
C ILE A 92 -19.26 -4.97 8.92
N ARG A 93 -18.84 -4.08 8.03
CA ARG A 93 -18.23 -2.79 8.41
C ARG A 93 -19.15 -1.97 9.31
N ASP A 94 -20.43 -1.89 8.96
CA ASP A 94 -21.40 -1.12 9.75
C ASP A 94 -21.62 -1.75 11.14
N THR A 95 -21.54 -3.08 11.25
CA THR A 95 -21.58 -3.78 12.53
C THR A 95 -20.36 -3.49 13.39
N ILE A 96 -19.16 -3.40 12.79
CA ILE A 96 -17.94 -3.03 13.50
C ILE A 96 -18.00 -1.57 13.98
N TYR A 97 -18.55 -0.66 13.17
CA TYR A 97 -18.78 0.73 13.61
C TYR A 97 -19.72 0.80 14.81
N GLU A 98 -20.78 0.01 14.78
CA GLU A 98 -21.73 -0.08 15.90
C GLU A 98 -21.09 -0.70 17.16
N PHE A 99 -20.22 -1.69 17.00
CA PHE A 99 -19.42 -2.24 18.10
C PHE A 99 -18.53 -1.16 18.72
N LEU A 100 -17.75 -0.43 17.91
CA LEU A 100 -16.89 0.66 18.40
C LEU A 100 -17.70 1.72 19.14
N ARG A 101 -18.86 2.10 18.59
CA ARG A 101 -19.80 3.06 19.20
C ARG A 101 -20.27 2.58 20.58
N LYS A 102 -20.58 1.30 20.74
CA LYS A 102 -21.04 0.72 22.02
C LYS A 102 -19.89 0.56 23.01
N ARG A 103 -18.72 0.12 22.54
CA ARG A 103 -17.54 -0.18 23.36
C ARG A 103 -16.89 1.08 23.94
N TRP A 104 -16.75 2.13 23.12
CA TRP A 104 -16.02 3.36 23.45
C TRP A 104 -16.93 4.58 23.63
N GLY A 105 -18.22 4.45 23.32
CA GLY A 105 -19.18 5.54 23.42
C GLY A 105 -19.26 6.41 22.15
N LYS A 106 -20.47 6.92 21.90
CA LYS A 106 -20.81 7.70 20.69
C LYS A 106 -19.98 8.99 20.51
N GLU A 107 -19.43 9.52 21.61
CA GLU A 107 -18.69 10.79 21.62
C GLU A 107 -17.19 10.58 21.55
N GLN A 108 -16.68 9.35 21.57
CA GLN A 108 -15.23 9.09 21.50
C GLN A 108 -14.79 8.57 20.13
N VAL A 109 -15.73 8.12 19.30
CA VAL A 109 -15.46 7.49 18.00
C VAL A 109 -16.06 8.33 16.87
N ALA A 110 -15.27 8.56 15.83
CA ALA A 110 -15.74 9.23 14.61
C ALA A 110 -15.13 8.60 13.35
N LEU A 111 -15.85 8.73 12.23
CA LEU A 111 -15.33 8.47 10.90
C LEU A 111 -14.51 9.67 10.44
N ILE A 112 -13.46 9.44 9.67
CA ILE A 112 -12.62 10.51 9.14
C ILE A 112 -13.23 11.02 7.83
N SER A 113 -13.21 12.33 7.59
CA SER A 113 -13.59 12.90 6.30
C SER A 113 -12.44 12.92 5.28
N THR A 114 -12.84 13.03 4.02
CA THR A 114 -11.98 13.37 2.89
C THR A 114 -12.50 14.67 2.29
N HIS A 115 -11.60 15.64 2.10
CA HIS A 115 -11.94 16.88 1.41
C HIS A 115 -11.88 16.65 -0.09
N VAL A 116 -13.05 16.64 -0.74
CA VAL A 116 -13.13 16.44 -2.19
C VAL A 116 -12.93 17.77 -2.87
N THR A 117 -11.86 17.88 -3.66
CA THR A 117 -11.56 19.05 -4.49
C THR A 117 -11.94 18.80 -5.95
N MET A 118 -12.23 19.88 -6.69
CA MET A 118 -12.42 19.80 -8.13
C MET A 118 -11.10 19.48 -8.81
N ARG A 119 -10.96 18.28 -9.39
CA ARG A 119 -9.83 17.91 -10.26
C ARG A 119 -10.12 18.30 -11.72
N GLY A 120 -9.12 18.37 -12.60
CA GLY A 120 -9.24 18.84 -13.99
C GLY A 120 -10.56 18.52 -14.70
N ARG A 121 -10.95 17.24 -14.79
CA ARG A 121 -12.25 16.86 -15.36
C ARG A 121 -13.45 17.42 -14.59
N GLY A 122 -13.47 17.31 -13.27
CA GLY A 122 -14.57 17.85 -12.46
C GLY A 122 -14.72 19.36 -12.64
N ALA A 123 -13.60 20.09 -12.63
CA ALA A 123 -13.58 21.53 -12.86
C ALA A 123 -14.07 21.89 -14.28
N LEU A 124 -13.66 21.13 -15.30
CA LEU A 124 -14.17 21.24 -16.66
C LEU A 124 -15.68 21.08 -16.74
N TRP A 125 -16.23 20.06 -16.07
CA TRP A 125 -17.66 19.79 -16.08
C TRP A 125 -18.47 20.92 -15.43
N GLU A 126 -18.03 21.44 -14.28
CA GLU A 126 -18.76 22.54 -13.61
C GLU A 126 -18.64 23.86 -14.39
N ALA A 127 -17.45 24.20 -14.90
CA ALA A 127 -17.25 25.37 -15.76
C ALA A 127 -18.07 25.27 -17.05
N GLY A 128 -18.13 24.08 -17.65
CA GLY A 128 -18.88 23.79 -18.88
C GLY A 128 -20.37 24.01 -18.72
N LYS A 129 -20.97 23.48 -17.64
CA LYS A 129 -22.38 23.70 -17.32
C LYS A 129 -22.69 25.18 -17.12
N ALA A 130 -21.84 25.89 -16.38
CA ALA A 130 -22.03 27.32 -16.13
C ALA A 130 -21.97 28.17 -17.42
N LEU A 131 -21.18 27.74 -18.41
CA LEU A 131 -21.06 28.37 -19.71
C LEU A 131 -22.09 27.90 -20.76
N GLY A 132 -22.97 26.95 -20.40
CA GLY A 132 -24.02 26.43 -21.29
C GLY A 132 -23.57 25.37 -22.29
N PHE A 133 -22.42 24.73 -22.09
CA PHE A 133 -21.99 23.60 -22.93
C PHE A 133 -22.89 22.38 -22.73
N GLN A 134 -23.17 21.66 -23.81
CA GLN A 134 -23.96 20.44 -23.75
C GLN A 134 -23.13 19.28 -23.18
N PRO A 135 -23.74 18.33 -22.44
CA PRO A 135 -23.02 17.20 -21.85
C PRO A 135 -22.20 16.38 -22.86
N LYS A 136 -22.69 16.23 -24.10
CA LYS A 136 -22.00 15.51 -25.18
C LYS A 136 -20.69 16.18 -25.59
N GLU A 137 -20.65 17.52 -25.58
CA GLU A 137 -19.44 18.29 -25.87
C GLU A 137 -18.42 18.11 -24.74
N LEU A 138 -18.87 18.22 -23.49
CA LEU A 138 -18.02 18.04 -22.30
C LEU A 138 -17.45 16.62 -22.19
N GLU A 139 -18.22 15.60 -22.55
CA GLU A 139 -17.75 14.22 -22.54
C GLU A 139 -16.58 14.01 -23.49
N GLY A 140 -16.67 14.56 -24.71
CA GLY A 140 -15.59 14.50 -25.70
C GLY A 140 -14.31 15.16 -25.18
N ILE A 141 -14.44 16.36 -24.61
CA ILE A 141 -13.31 17.09 -24.01
C ILE A 141 -12.72 16.31 -22.84
N SER A 142 -13.56 15.87 -21.90
CA SER A 142 -13.16 15.15 -20.69
C SER A 142 -12.42 13.84 -21.02
N ARG A 143 -12.86 13.13 -22.06
CA ARG A 143 -12.20 11.91 -22.52
C ARG A 143 -10.78 12.19 -22.99
N VAL A 144 -10.61 13.19 -23.85
CA VAL A 144 -9.32 13.60 -24.42
C VAL A 144 -8.37 14.17 -23.37
N MET A 145 -8.89 14.98 -22.43
CA MET A 145 -8.12 15.50 -21.30
C MET A 145 -7.48 14.38 -20.45
N GLY A 146 -8.13 13.20 -20.36
CA GLY A 146 -7.56 12.08 -19.63
C GLY A 146 -7.46 12.37 -18.14
N SER A 147 -6.30 12.08 -17.55
CA SER A 147 -5.98 12.36 -16.14
C SER A 147 -5.28 13.69 -15.93
N LEU A 148 -5.09 14.50 -16.97
CA LEU A 148 -4.41 15.79 -16.85
C LEU A 148 -5.24 16.77 -16.03
N SER A 149 -4.54 17.66 -15.35
CA SER A 149 -5.12 18.90 -14.84
C SER A 149 -5.60 19.78 -16.00
N ALA A 150 -6.50 20.72 -15.70
CA ALA A 150 -6.95 21.69 -16.69
C ALA A 150 -5.80 22.58 -17.17
N GLN A 151 -4.85 22.90 -16.29
CA GLN A 151 -3.66 23.68 -16.64
C GLN A 151 -2.72 22.91 -17.57
N GLU A 152 -2.36 21.67 -17.23
CA GLU A 152 -1.51 20.82 -18.09
C GLU A 152 -2.16 20.59 -19.45
N PHE A 153 -3.48 20.42 -19.49
CA PHE A 153 -4.20 20.26 -20.75
C PHE A 153 -4.18 21.54 -21.60
N LEU A 154 -4.18 22.72 -20.98
CA LEU A 154 -4.05 23.99 -21.68
C LEU A 154 -2.65 24.16 -22.29
N GLU A 155 -1.60 23.82 -21.54
CA GLU A 155 -0.20 24.04 -21.92
C GLU A 155 0.33 22.96 -22.88
N HIS A 156 -0.05 21.70 -22.64
CA HIS A 156 0.53 20.54 -23.31
C HIS A 156 -0.50 19.68 -24.04
N GLY A 157 -1.78 20.04 -24.00
CA GLY A 157 -2.82 19.29 -24.70
C GLY A 157 -2.50 19.13 -26.17
N ALA A 158 -2.15 20.21 -26.86
CA ALA A 158 -1.96 20.22 -28.32
C ALA A 158 -0.82 19.32 -28.83
N SER A 159 0.17 18.98 -28.00
CA SER A 159 1.27 18.09 -28.38
C SER A 159 0.91 16.60 -28.32
N ARG A 160 -0.29 16.26 -27.84
CA ARG A 160 -0.69 14.87 -27.62
C ARG A 160 -1.33 14.25 -28.86
N PRO A 161 -0.92 13.03 -29.27
CA PRO A 161 -1.54 12.30 -30.37
C PRO A 161 -3.07 12.16 -30.22
N GLU A 162 -3.56 11.99 -29.00
CA GLU A 162 -4.97 11.80 -28.68
C GLU A 162 -5.82 13.07 -28.88
N THR A 163 -5.18 14.22 -29.00
CA THR A 163 -5.84 15.52 -29.26
C THR A 163 -5.83 15.91 -30.74
N ARG A 164 -5.43 15.00 -31.63
CA ARG A 164 -5.41 15.28 -33.06
C ARG A 164 -6.82 15.57 -33.56
N GLY A 165 -7.00 16.74 -34.19
CA GLY A 165 -8.32 17.23 -34.63
C GLY A 165 -9.15 17.93 -33.54
N PHE A 166 -8.59 18.10 -32.35
CA PHE A 166 -9.25 18.79 -31.25
C PHE A 166 -9.22 20.32 -31.46
N PRO A 167 -10.31 21.06 -31.20
CA PRO A 167 -10.45 22.46 -31.63
C PRO A 167 -9.75 23.46 -30.71
N PHE A 168 -8.43 23.36 -30.56
CA PHE A 168 -7.63 24.28 -29.72
C PHE A 168 -7.69 25.75 -30.13
N LYS A 169 -8.15 26.06 -31.35
CA LYS A 169 -8.34 27.44 -31.83
C LYS A 169 -9.72 28.02 -31.49
N ASN A 170 -10.64 27.20 -30.98
CA ASN A 170 -11.97 27.67 -30.61
C ASN A 170 -11.91 28.48 -29.30
N LEU A 171 -12.28 29.77 -29.37
CA LEU A 171 -12.22 30.69 -28.24
C LEU A 171 -13.13 30.28 -27.08
N ALA A 172 -14.33 29.74 -27.36
CA ALA A 172 -15.24 29.27 -26.31
C ALA A 172 -14.62 28.10 -25.54
N PHE A 173 -13.95 27.20 -26.26
CA PHE A 173 -13.23 26.07 -25.66
C PHE A 173 -12.03 26.53 -24.82
N LEU A 174 -11.18 27.42 -25.35
CA LEU A 174 -10.03 27.95 -24.60
C LEU A 174 -10.48 28.67 -23.32
N ARG A 175 -11.59 29.43 -23.41
CA ARG A 175 -12.19 30.09 -22.26
C ARG A 175 -12.70 29.08 -21.23
N LEU A 176 -13.34 27.99 -21.67
CA LEU A 176 -13.77 26.89 -20.81
C LEU A 176 -12.58 26.28 -20.04
N ILE A 177 -11.50 25.89 -20.72
CA ILE A 177 -10.33 25.30 -20.04
C ILE A 177 -9.67 26.28 -19.08
N LYS A 178 -9.57 27.55 -19.46
CA LYS A 178 -9.01 28.60 -18.59
C LYS A 178 -9.84 28.82 -17.32
N ILE A 179 -11.16 28.73 -17.41
CA ILE A 179 -12.03 28.82 -16.23
C ILE A 179 -11.92 27.52 -15.41
N ALA A 180 -11.87 26.37 -16.08
CA ALA A 180 -11.67 25.09 -15.41
C ALA A 180 -10.36 25.05 -14.62
N SER A 181 -9.26 25.61 -15.14
CA SER A 181 -8.00 25.67 -14.39
C SER A 181 -8.08 26.59 -13.17
N ALA A 182 -8.89 27.64 -13.22
CA ALA A 182 -9.17 28.48 -12.04
C ALA A 182 -10.04 27.78 -10.98
N PHE A 183 -10.88 26.81 -11.38
CA PHE A 183 -11.71 26.03 -10.47
C PHE A 183 -10.98 24.81 -9.89
N GLU A 184 -9.89 24.38 -10.51
CA GLU A 184 -9.14 23.22 -10.06
C GLU A 184 -8.54 23.45 -8.66
N GLY A 185 -8.66 22.44 -7.80
CA GLY A 185 -8.20 22.49 -6.41
C GLY A 185 -9.20 23.11 -5.44
N ILE A 186 -10.24 23.81 -5.90
CA ILE A 186 -11.27 24.37 -5.01
C ILE A 186 -12.00 23.22 -4.28
N PRO A 187 -12.17 23.30 -2.94
CA PRO A 187 -12.98 22.34 -2.18
C PRO A 187 -14.44 22.34 -2.64
N LYS A 188 -14.99 21.16 -2.89
CA LYS A 188 -16.39 20.97 -3.34
C LYS A 188 -17.28 20.53 -2.19
N ASN A 189 -16.90 19.44 -1.51
CA ASN A 189 -17.67 18.90 -0.40
C ASN A 189 -16.79 18.01 0.50
N LEU A 190 -17.28 17.76 1.70
CA LEU A 190 -16.77 16.68 2.55
C LEU A 190 -17.39 15.36 2.10
N SER A 191 -16.58 14.32 2.07
CA SER A 191 -17.01 12.93 1.86
C SER A 191 -16.45 12.06 2.97
N LEU A 192 -17.00 10.87 3.16
CA LEU A 192 -16.43 9.88 4.08
C LEU A 192 -15.10 9.35 3.53
N HIS A 193 -14.10 9.22 4.40
CA HIS A 193 -12.90 8.45 4.11
C HIS A 193 -13.29 6.98 3.87
N ALA A 194 -12.61 6.32 2.94
CA ALA A 194 -12.99 4.98 2.48
C ALA A 194 -12.98 3.93 3.61
N GLY A 195 -12.18 4.14 4.66
CA GLY A 195 -12.11 3.25 5.84
C GLY A 195 -11.73 3.93 7.16
N GLY A 196 -11.55 5.25 7.19
CA GLY A 196 -10.85 5.90 8.29
C GLY A 196 -11.76 6.06 9.49
N VAL A 197 -11.33 5.52 10.63
CA VAL A 197 -11.98 5.66 11.93
C VAL A 197 -10.97 6.16 12.93
N VAL A 198 -11.42 6.99 13.86
CA VAL A 198 -10.61 7.47 14.97
C VAL A 198 -11.32 7.16 16.29
N VAL A 199 -10.54 6.72 17.27
CA VAL A 199 -10.98 6.54 18.66
C VAL A 199 -10.15 7.49 19.52
N SER A 200 -10.82 8.38 20.23
CA SER A 200 -10.19 9.41 21.05
C SER A 200 -10.20 9.04 22.55
N PRO A 201 -9.19 9.47 23.33
CA PRO A 201 -9.10 9.13 24.75
C PRO A 201 -10.17 9.81 25.62
N GLY A 202 -10.96 10.72 25.04
CA GLY A 202 -12.09 11.38 25.67
C GLY A 202 -13.08 11.82 24.60
N SER A 203 -13.85 12.87 24.86
CA SER A 203 -14.78 13.39 23.84
C SER A 203 -14.03 13.89 22.60
N ILE A 204 -14.42 13.40 21.42
CA ILE A 204 -13.85 13.74 20.11
C ILE A 204 -13.96 15.24 19.81
N TYR A 205 -14.98 15.91 20.38
CA TYR A 205 -15.21 17.36 20.22
C TYR A 205 -14.06 18.22 20.77
N ARG A 206 -13.22 17.67 21.66
CA ARG A 206 -12.02 18.35 22.17
C ARG A 206 -10.88 18.39 21.15
N PHE A 207 -10.93 17.53 20.14
CA PHE A 207 -9.88 17.36 19.15
C PHE A 207 -10.30 17.86 17.77
N THR A 208 -11.56 17.68 17.39
CA THR A 208 -12.03 18.07 16.05
C THR A 208 -13.55 18.31 16.05
N PRO A 209 -14.04 19.31 15.30
CA PRO A 209 -15.46 19.41 15.01
C PRO A 209 -15.92 18.21 14.18
N VAL A 210 -17.14 17.75 14.43
CA VAL A 210 -17.75 16.63 13.71
C VAL A 210 -19.13 17.03 13.20
N GLN A 211 -19.61 16.30 12.20
CA GLN A 211 -20.95 16.44 11.64
C GLN A 211 -21.64 15.08 11.52
N PRO A 212 -22.98 15.03 11.46
CA PRO A 212 -23.69 13.80 11.15
C PRO A 212 -23.19 13.16 9.85
N SER A 213 -23.18 11.83 9.81
CA SER A 213 -22.82 11.06 8.62
C SER A 213 -23.96 10.14 8.20
N SER A 214 -23.81 9.47 7.06
CA SER A 214 -24.75 8.43 6.60
C SER A 214 -24.60 7.09 7.35
N LYS A 215 -23.75 7.03 8.38
CA LYS A 215 -23.44 5.84 9.18
C LYS A 215 -23.79 6.06 10.66
N SER A 216 -23.65 5.02 11.48
CA SER A 216 -23.92 5.05 12.93
C SER A 216 -22.96 5.93 13.75
N LEU A 217 -21.89 6.42 13.13
CA LEU A 217 -20.86 7.24 13.73
C LEU A 217 -20.84 8.64 13.10
N PRO A 218 -20.55 9.71 13.87
CA PRO A 218 -20.32 11.03 13.30
C PRO A 218 -19.06 11.05 12.43
N MET A 219 -18.93 12.05 11.56
CA MET A 219 -17.74 12.24 10.72
C MET A 219 -16.99 13.51 11.12
N THR A 220 -15.65 13.45 11.21
CA THR A 220 -14.79 14.61 11.45
C THR A 220 -14.91 15.62 10.31
N GLN A 221 -14.79 16.91 10.59
CA GLN A 221 -14.64 17.91 9.52
C GLN A 221 -13.18 18.08 9.07
N MET A 222 -12.23 17.60 9.87
CA MET A 222 -10.82 17.54 9.53
C MET A 222 -10.50 16.25 8.75
N GLU A 223 -9.70 16.38 7.70
CA GLU A 223 -9.23 15.25 6.93
C GLU A 223 -8.11 14.46 7.65
N MET A 224 -7.79 13.29 7.11
CA MET A 224 -6.84 12.33 7.67
C MET A 224 -5.54 12.94 8.21
N ARG A 225 -4.85 13.77 7.42
CA ARG A 225 -3.56 14.35 7.83
C ARG A 225 -3.70 15.28 9.02
N ALA A 226 -4.74 16.10 9.01
CA ALA A 226 -5.01 17.04 10.09
C ALA A 226 -5.41 16.30 11.39
N ILE A 227 -6.10 15.15 11.28
CA ILE A 227 -6.38 14.27 12.43
C ILE A 227 -5.10 13.69 13.02
N GLU A 228 -4.18 13.22 12.17
CA GLU A 228 -2.86 12.72 12.60
C GLU A 228 -2.01 13.82 13.26
N GLU A 229 -2.03 15.05 12.73
CA GLU A 229 -1.32 16.20 13.27
C GLU A 229 -1.85 16.64 14.66
N VAL A 230 -3.14 16.46 14.91
CA VAL A 230 -3.76 16.66 16.24
C VAL A 230 -3.37 15.54 17.23
N GLY A 231 -2.69 14.50 16.75
CA GLY A 231 -2.17 13.41 17.57
C GLY A 231 -3.15 12.26 17.80
N LEU A 232 -4.25 12.21 17.05
CA LEU A 232 -5.17 11.08 17.10
C LEU A 232 -4.71 9.96 16.16
N VAL A 233 -4.84 8.72 16.63
CA VAL A 233 -4.46 7.54 15.85
C VAL A 233 -5.63 7.08 15.00
N LYS A 234 -5.39 6.97 13.70
CA LYS A 234 -6.35 6.41 12.74
C LYS A 234 -6.26 4.89 12.71
N ILE A 235 -7.42 4.25 12.54
CA ILE A 235 -7.54 2.86 12.12
C ILE A 235 -8.34 2.83 10.81
N ASP A 236 -7.84 2.12 9.80
CA ASP A 236 -8.56 1.93 8.55
C ASP A 236 -9.32 0.60 8.57
N ILE A 237 -10.65 0.70 8.57
CA ILE A 237 -11.61 -0.39 8.38
C ILE A 237 -12.05 -0.40 6.93
N LEU A 238 -11.38 -1.23 6.13
CA LEU A 238 -11.52 -1.24 4.68
C LEU A 238 -12.47 -2.34 4.22
N ALA A 239 -13.19 -2.08 3.13
CA ALA A 239 -14.04 -3.07 2.49
C ALA A 239 -13.25 -3.79 1.39
N GLN A 240 -13.04 -5.08 1.56
CA GLN A 240 -12.48 -5.95 0.52
C GLN A 240 -13.56 -6.88 -0.03
N ARG A 241 -13.80 -6.83 -1.34
CA ARG A 241 -14.86 -7.60 -1.99
C ARG A 241 -14.57 -9.09 -1.98
N SER A 242 -13.32 -9.50 -2.16
CA SER A 242 -12.91 -10.91 -2.14
C SER A 242 -13.17 -11.58 -0.78
N LEU A 243 -13.03 -10.85 0.33
CA LEU A 243 -13.42 -11.35 1.65
C LEU A 243 -14.92 -11.56 1.79
N GLY A 244 -15.73 -10.72 1.14
CA GLY A 244 -17.18 -10.93 1.06
C GLY A 244 -17.53 -12.21 0.30
N VAL A 245 -16.92 -12.41 -0.88
CA VAL A 245 -17.10 -13.65 -1.67
C VAL A 245 -16.66 -14.88 -0.87
N PHE A 246 -15.49 -14.80 -0.22
CA PHE A 246 -14.98 -15.89 0.62
C PHE A 246 -15.94 -16.21 1.77
N SER A 247 -16.50 -15.19 2.43
CA SER A 247 -17.48 -15.36 3.51
C SER A 247 -18.73 -16.10 3.03
N ASP A 248 -19.25 -15.74 1.86
CA ASP A 248 -20.46 -16.33 1.30
C ASP A 248 -20.26 -17.79 0.92
N VAL A 249 -19.16 -18.08 0.21
CA VAL A 249 -18.79 -19.46 -0.17
C VAL A 249 -18.54 -20.30 1.08
N SER A 250 -17.84 -19.76 2.07
CA SER A 250 -17.56 -20.49 3.32
C SER A 250 -18.85 -20.82 4.07
N MET A 251 -19.79 -19.88 4.14
CA MET A 251 -21.08 -20.08 4.82
C MET A 251 -21.92 -21.15 4.11
N GLU A 252 -21.99 -21.11 2.79
CA GLU A 252 -22.73 -22.09 1.99
C GLU A 252 -22.15 -23.50 2.17
N LEU A 253 -20.82 -23.64 2.07
CA LEU A 253 -20.14 -24.93 2.26
C LEU A 253 -20.29 -25.47 3.70
N LYS A 254 -20.24 -24.59 4.72
CA LYS A 254 -20.48 -24.98 6.11
C LYS A 254 -21.92 -25.45 6.33
N THR A 255 -22.89 -24.75 5.76
CA THR A 255 -24.33 -25.12 5.84
C THR A 255 -24.59 -26.45 5.13
N GLY A 256 -23.92 -26.69 4.00
CA GLY A 256 -23.98 -27.96 3.27
C GLY A 256 -23.15 -29.09 3.87
N GLY A 257 -22.41 -28.87 4.97
CA GLY A 257 -21.57 -29.88 5.60
C GLY A 257 -20.35 -30.31 4.78
N CYS A 258 -19.90 -29.48 3.84
CA CYS A 258 -18.82 -29.78 2.88
C CYS A 258 -17.68 -28.75 2.91
N PHE A 259 -17.56 -27.98 4.00
CA PHE A 259 -16.48 -27.02 4.17
C PHE A 259 -15.13 -27.74 4.31
N PRO A 260 -14.15 -27.50 3.41
CA PRO A 260 -12.83 -28.09 3.54
C PRO A 260 -12.06 -27.41 4.66
N GLU A 261 -11.68 -28.16 5.70
CA GLU A 261 -10.91 -27.64 6.84
C GLU A 261 -9.56 -27.06 6.40
N GLU A 262 -9.00 -27.54 5.28
CA GLU A 262 -7.75 -27.05 4.72
C GLU A 262 -7.81 -25.57 4.30
N LEU A 263 -9.01 -25.02 4.05
CA LEU A 263 -9.20 -23.60 3.75
C LEU A 263 -8.96 -22.68 4.96
N GLU A 264 -8.76 -23.26 6.15
CA GLU A 264 -8.34 -22.53 7.36
C GLU A 264 -6.81 -22.49 7.51
N ASN A 265 -6.07 -23.24 6.69
CA ASN A 265 -4.62 -23.33 6.78
C ASN A 265 -3.94 -22.92 5.46
N ILE A 266 -3.33 -21.73 5.46
CA ILE A 266 -2.64 -21.18 4.28
C ILE A 266 -1.47 -22.05 3.79
N ASP A 267 -0.82 -22.79 4.69
CA ASP A 267 0.31 -23.66 4.33
C ASP A 267 -0.18 -24.87 3.53
N LEU A 268 -1.33 -25.43 3.90
CA LEU A 268 -1.96 -26.52 3.16
C LEU A 268 -2.39 -26.05 1.76
N ILE A 269 -3.00 -24.87 1.65
CA ILE A 269 -3.35 -24.25 0.36
C ILE A 269 -2.11 -24.06 -0.52
N SER A 270 -1.02 -23.54 0.07
CA SER A 270 0.22 -23.26 -0.65
C SER A 270 0.92 -24.53 -1.14
N SER A 271 0.71 -25.65 -0.48
CA SER A 271 1.24 -26.97 -0.88
C SER A 271 0.34 -27.75 -1.84
N ASN A 272 -0.83 -27.22 -2.21
CA ASN A 272 -1.81 -27.93 -3.03
C ASN A 272 -1.41 -27.92 -4.53
N ASP A 273 -1.24 -29.11 -5.11
CA ASP A 273 -0.85 -29.27 -6.52
C ASP A 273 -1.85 -28.66 -7.51
N SER A 274 -3.16 -28.67 -7.21
CA SER A 274 -4.17 -28.05 -8.07
C SER A 274 -4.00 -26.54 -8.11
N VAL A 275 -3.73 -25.91 -6.95
CA VAL A 275 -3.43 -24.48 -6.84
C VAL A 275 -2.14 -24.15 -7.59
N ALA A 276 -1.08 -24.91 -7.35
CA ALA A 276 0.21 -24.73 -8.05
C ALA A 276 0.07 -24.86 -9.58
N ASN A 277 -0.72 -25.82 -10.05
CA ASN A 277 -1.00 -26.00 -11.48
C ASN A 277 -1.87 -24.86 -12.05
N ALA A 278 -2.84 -24.34 -11.31
CA ALA A 278 -3.63 -23.19 -11.73
C ALA A 278 -2.75 -21.94 -11.89
N LEU A 279 -1.88 -21.67 -10.91
CA LEU A 279 -0.91 -20.56 -10.96
C LEU A 279 0.06 -20.69 -12.14
N LYS A 280 0.70 -21.86 -12.28
CA LYS A 280 1.67 -22.13 -13.35
C LYS A 280 1.08 -21.92 -14.74
N ASN A 281 -0.19 -22.27 -14.91
CA ASN A 281 -0.91 -22.13 -16.18
C ASN A 281 -1.68 -20.81 -16.31
N GLY A 282 -1.55 -19.88 -15.35
CA GLY A 282 -2.25 -18.59 -15.34
C GLY A 282 -3.78 -18.72 -15.40
N ARG A 283 -4.34 -19.80 -14.81
CA ARG A 283 -5.79 -20.08 -14.74
C ARG A 283 -6.39 -19.38 -13.51
N THR A 284 -6.34 -18.04 -13.53
CA THR A 284 -6.65 -17.20 -12.35
C THR A 284 -7.78 -16.19 -12.61
N ILE A 285 -8.66 -16.46 -13.58
CA ILE A 285 -9.89 -15.67 -13.77
C ILE A 285 -10.76 -15.81 -12.51
N GLY A 286 -11.27 -14.70 -11.98
CA GLY A 286 -11.98 -14.64 -10.72
C GLY A 286 -11.12 -14.76 -9.45
N VAL A 287 -9.79 -14.89 -9.57
CA VAL A 287 -8.88 -14.92 -8.42
C VAL A 287 -8.39 -13.51 -8.12
N PHE A 288 -8.70 -13.04 -6.91
CA PHE A 288 -8.35 -11.70 -6.44
C PHE A 288 -6.87 -11.38 -6.71
N TYR A 289 -6.62 -10.14 -7.14
CA TYR A 289 -5.29 -9.56 -7.35
C TYR A 289 -4.52 -10.08 -8.59
N ILE A 290 -4.78 -11.30 -9.06
CA ILE A 290 -3.96 -11.97 -10.10
C ILE A 290 -4.71 -12.38 -11.37
N GLU A 291 -5.82 -11.72 -11.66
CA GLU A 291 -6.68 -12.01 -12.81
C GLU A 291 -6.24 -11.34 -14.13
N SER A 292 -5.46 -10.25 -14.06
CA SER A 292 -5.17 -9.43 -15.24
C SER A 292 -4.40 -10.21 -16.32
N PRO A 293 -4.59 -9.89 -17.63
CA PRO A 293 -3.86 -10.54 -18.71
C PRO A 293 -2.34 -10.48 -18.53
N GLY A 294 -1.80 -9.33 -18.11
CA GLY A 294 -0.38 -9.14 -17.85
C GLY A 294 0.13 -10.02 -16.70
N MET A 295 -0.59 -10.06 -15.58
CA MET A 295 -0.23 -10.90 -14.44
C MET A 295 -0.25 -12.39 -14.82
N ARG A 296 -1.32 -12.87 -15.46
CA ARG A 296 -1.40 -14.27 -15.91
C ARG A 296 -0.27 -14.66 -16.86
N GLY A 297 0.10 -13.75 -17.76
CA GLY A 297 1.26 -13.94 -18.63
C GLY A 297 2.57 -14.05 -17.85
N LEU A 298 2.76 -13.22 -16.82
CA LEU A 298 3.92 -13.27 -15.94
C LEU A 298 3.97 -14.57 -15.13
N LEU A 299 2.86 -15.00 -14.53
CA LEU A 299 2.80 -16.26 -13.76
C LEU A 299 3.25 -17.46 -14.61
N LYS A 300 2.78 -17.52 -15.87
CA LYS A 300 3.21 -18.54 -16.85
C LYS A 300 4.71 -18.47 -17.15
N LYS A 301 5.23 -17.26 -17.39
CA LYS A 301 6.66 -17.04 -17.69
C LYS A 301 7.56 -17.45 -16.54
N LEU A 302 7.14 -17.19 -15.29
CA LEU A 302 7.88 -17.57 -14.10
C LEU A 302 7.71 -19.06 -13.76
N GLY A 303 6.69 -19.73 -14.30
CA GLY A 303 6.31 -21.07 -13.85
C GLY A 303 5.88 -21.06 -12.38
N CYS A 304 5.20 -19.99 -11.95
CA CYS A 304 4.81 -19.75 -10.57
C CYS A 304 4.06 -20.94 -9.97
N ARG A 305 4.53 -21.47 -8.84
CA ARG A 305 3.96 -22.63 -8.17
C ARG A 305 3.58 -22.39 -6.71
N GLY A 306 4.24 -21.44 -6.05
CA GLY A 306 4.02 -21.17 -4.64
C GLY A 306 3.86 -19.70 -4.32
N PHE A 307 3.78 -19.45 -3.02
CA PHE A 307 3.52 -18.13 -2.46
C PHE A 307 4.68 -17.14 -2.66
N SER A 308 5.94 -17.60 -2.61
CA SER A 308 7.11 -16.72 -2.79
C SER A 308 7.19 -16.19 -4.23
N GLU A 309 7.02 -17.04 -5.25
CA GLU A 309 7.01 -16.57 -6.64
C GLU A 309 5.81 -15.66 -6.92
N LEU A 310 4.66 -15.95 -6.31
CA LEU A 310 3.46 -15.12 -6.44
C LEU A 310 3.69 -13.70 -5.87
N THR A 311 4.36 -13.61 -4.72
CA THR A 311 4.73 -12.35 -4.05
C THR A 311 5.75 -11.55 -4.85
N ALA A 312 6.71 -12.22 -5.49
CA ALA A 312 7.63 -11.55 -6.39
C ALA A 312 6.93 -11.07 -7.67
N ALA A 313 6.06 -11.91 -8.26
CA ALA A 313 5.31 -11.58 -9.47
C ALA A 313 4.40 -10.35 -9.27
N SER A 314 3.68 -10.27 -8.16
CA SER A 314 2.87 -9.11 -7.77
C SER A 314 3.68 -7.82 -7.59
N SER A 315 4.94 -7.95 -7.20
CA SER A 315 5.82 -6.82 -6.97
C SER A 315 6.44 -6.30 -8.26
N VAL A 316 6.86 -7.18 -9.18
CA VAL A 316 7.58 -6.80 -10.40
C VAL A 316 6.71 -6.42 -11.59
N ILE A 317 5.42 -6.76 -11.63
CA ILE A 317 4.50 -6.47 -12.76
C ILE A 317 4.17 -4.97 -12.94
N ARG A 318 4.86 -4.07 -12.23
CA ARG A 318 4.56 -2.63 -12.17
C ARG A 318 5.28 -1.89 -13.30
N PRO A 319 4.69 -0.82 -13.87
CA PRO A 319 5.26 -0.09 -15.01
C PRO A 319 6.75 0.28 -14.86
N GLY A 320 7.15 0.94 -13.77
CA GLY A 320 8.56 1.35 -13.62
C GLY A 320 9.55 0.20 -13.32
N VAL A 321 9.09 -0.91 -12.73
CA VAL A 321 9.94 -2.11 -12.56
C VAL A 321 10.16 -2.81 -13.90
N ALA A 322 9.19 -2.74 -14.81
CA ALA A 322 9.33 -3.23 -16.17
C ALA A 322 10.26 -2.33 -17.01
N GLU A 323 10.12 -1.01 -16.91
CA GLU A 323 10.92 -0.02 -17.66
C GLU A 323 12.41 -0.03 -17.27
N SER A 324 12.71 -0.26 -15.99
CA SER A 324 14.09 -0.35 -15.48
C SER A 324 14.83 -1.63 -15.87
N GLY A 325 14.16 -2.60 -16.51
CA GLY A 325 14.74 -3.90 -16.87
C GLY A 325 14.86 -4.89 -15.70
N MET A 326 14.48 -4.50 -14.48
CA MET A 326 14.56 -5.37 -13.30
C MET A 326 13.62 -6.57 -13.37
N MET A 327 12.41 -6.37 -13.91
CA MET A 327 11.48 -7.48 -14.16
C MET A 327 12.11 -8.54 -15.07
N ALA A 328 12.80 -8.12 -16.13
CA ALA A 328 13.47 -9.03 -17.05
C ALA A 328 14.66 -9.74 -16.37
N ALA A 329 15.45 -9.01 -15.58
CA ALA A 329 16.54 -9.57 -14.81
C ALA A 329 16.07 -10.63 -13.80
N TYR A 330 14.97 -10.35 -13.08
CA TYR A 330 14.37 -11.32 -12.15
C TYR A 330 13.89 -12.58 -12.88
N ILE A 331 13.13 -12.43 -13.98
CA ILE A 331 12.65 -13.58 -14.77
C ILE A 331 13.84 -14.43 -15.26
N GLU A 332 14.87 -13.79 -15.83
CA GLU A 332 16.03 -14.51 -16.34
C GLU A 332 16.76 -15.29 -15.23
N ARG A 333 17.03 -14.64 -14.09
CA ARG A 333 17.76 -15.27 -12.99
C ARG A 333 16.95 -16.35 -12.30
N HIS A 334 15.64 -16.14 -12.12
CA HIS A 334 14.72 -17.13 -11.58
C HIS A 334 14.69 -18.40 -12.44
N LEU A 335 14.50 -18.25 -13.76
CA LEU A 335 14.41 -19.39 -14.68
C LEU A 335 15.75 -20.13 -14.85
N LYS A 336 16.87 -19.41 -14.84
CA LYS A 336 18.21 -20.01 -14.98
C LYS A 336 18.82 -20.46 -13.66
N GLN A 337 18.11 -20.27 -12.52
CA GLN A 337 18.62 -20.50 -11.17
C GLN A 337 20.03 -19.92 -10.95
N ARG A 338 20.28 -18.73 -11.50
CA ARG A 338 21.62 -18.13 -11.47
C ARG A 338 21.99 -17.71 -10.06
N ALA A 339 23.15 -18.18 -9.60
CA ALA A 339 23.72 -17.73 -8.34
C ALA A 339 23.97 -16.21 -8.36
N ILE A 340 23.87 -15.61 -7.17
CA ILE A 340 24.22 -14.21 -6.96
C ILE A 340 25.68 -14.00 -7.37
N PRO A 341 26.01 -12.95 -8.16
CA PRO A 341 27.38 -12.69 -8.55
C PRO A 341 28.32 -12.63 -7.34
N PRO A 342 29.54 -13.20 -7.40
CA PRO A 342 30.46 -13.25 -6.25
C PRO A 342 30.79 -11.88 -5.64
N GLN A 343 30.73 -10.83 -6.46
CA GLN A 343 30.89 -9.42 -6.06
C GLN A 343 29.85 -8.96 -5.02
N ASN A 344 28.75 -9.71 -4.87
CA ASN A 344 27.60 -9.36 -4.05
C ASN A 344 27.44 -10.31 -2.83
N ARG A 345 28.48 -11.02 -2.39
CA ARG A 345 28.39 -11.95 -1.23
C ARG A 345 27.80 -11.31 0.03
N LEU A 346 28.09 -10.03 0.28
CA LEU A 346 27.50 -9.27 1.40
C LEU A 346 25.97 -9.15 1.29
N LEU A 347 25.43 -9.18 0.08
CA LEU A 347 24.00 -9.04 -0.20
C LEU A 347 23.27 -10.38 -0.30
N GLU A 348 24.01 -11.50 -0.37
CA GLU A 348 23.42 -12.83 -0.50
C GLU A 348 22.39 -13.14 0.60
N PRO A 349 22.63 -12.88 1.90
CA PRO A 349 21.64 -13.12 2.94
C PRO A 349 20.34 -12.30 2.79
N ILE A 350 20.39 -11.19 2.06
CA ILE A 350 19.24 -10.29 1.85
C ILE A 350 18.50 -10.69 0.58
N LEU A 351 19.22 -10.88 -0.53
CA LEU A 351 18.65 -10.99 -1.88
C LEU A 351 18.60 -12.43 -2.41
N LYS A 352 18.87 -13.44 -1.57
CA LYS A 352 18.83 -14.86 -1.97
C LYS A 352 17.50 -15.25 -2.60
N GLU A 353 16.39 -14.85 -1.99
CA GLU A 353 15.03 -15.17 -2.45
C GLU A 353 14.71 -14.57 -3.81
N THR A 354 15.32 -13.42 -4.11
CA THR A 354 15.08 -12.65 -5.34
C THR A 354 16.20 -12.82 -6.36
N HIS A 355 17.06 -13.84 -6.18
CA HIS A 355 18.19 -14.14 -7.08
C HIS A 355 19.12 -12.93 -7.29
N GLY A 356 19.34 -12.15 -6.24
CA GLY A 356 20.22 -10.98 -6.28
C GLY A 356 19.61 -9.75 -6.97
N VAL A 357 18.29 -9.71 -7.16
CA VAL A 357 17.57 -8.55 -7.72
C VAL A 357 16.79 -7.89 -6.58
N MET A 358 16.97 -6.60 -6.33
CA MET A 358 16.09 -5.90 -5.40
C MET A 358 14.67 -5.90 -5.98
N ILE A 359 13.65 -6.18 -5.17
CA ILE A 359 12.24 -6.15 -5.61
C ILE A 359 11.40 -5.37 -4.60
N TYR A 360 11.78 -5.46 -3.33
CA TYR A 360 11.00 -4.94 -2.21
C TYR A 360 11.61 -3.67 -1.62
N GLN A 361 10.78 -2.87 -0.96
CA GLN A 361 11.24 -1.72 -0.15
C GLN A 361 12.19 -2.18 0.97
N GLU A 362 11.90 -3.34 1.55
CA GLU A 362 12.69 -3.98 2.59
C GLU A 362 14.10 -4.36 2.09
N ASP A 363 14.22 -4.76 0.81
CA ASP A 363 15.53 -5.05 0.20
C ASP A 363 16.40 -3.79 0.17
N VAL A 364 15.83 -2.67 -0.29
CA VAL A 364 16.52 -1.38 -0.35
C VAL A 364 17.00 -0.95 1.03
N MET A 365 16.14 -1.07 2.05
CA MET A 365 16.51 -0.73 3.42
C MET A 365 17.66 -1.61 3.92
N ARG A 366 17.56 -2.94 3.78
CA ARG A 366 18.58 -3.88 4.26
C ARG A 366 19.91 -3.74 3.51
N VAL A 367 19.86 -3.54 2.19
CA VAL A 367 21.04 -3.30 1.36
C VAL A 367 21.75 -2.01 1.79
N ALA A 368 21.00 -0.93 2.02
CA ALA A 368 21.52 0.33 2.53
C ALA A 368 22.26 0.15 3.86
N GLN A 369 21.68 -0.57 4.82
CA GLN A 369 22.32 -0.84 6.10
C GLN A 369 23.59 -1.70 5.97
N VAL A 370 23.53 -2.80 5.23
CA VAL A 370 24.64 -3.74 5.15
C VAL A 370 25.82 -3.16 4.39
N LEU A 371 25.57 -2.49 3.25
CA LEU A 371 26.65 -1.94 2.43
C LEU A 371 27.26 -0.69 3.03
N SER A 372 26.45 0.22 3.58
CA SER A 372 26.92 1.55 3.98
C SER A 372 26.87 1.82 5.48
N GLY A 373 26.11 1.03 6.24
CA GLY A 373 25.93 1.26 7.68
C GLY A 373 24.97 2.40 8.00
N LEU A 374 24.08 2.78 7.07
CA LEU A 374 22.99 3.70 7.37
C LEU A 374 22.15 3.18 8.53
N THR A 375 21.67 4.08 9.38
CA THR A 375 20.78 3.73 10.50
C THR A 375 19.42 3.26 10.00
N LEU A 376 18.58 2.74 10.90
CA LEU A 376 17.22 2.32 10.54
C LEU A 376 16.36 3.51 10.14
N GLY A 377 16.52 4.64 10.84
CA GLY A 377 15.84 5.89 10.49
C GLY A 377 16.27 6.39 9.11
N GLU A 378 17.57 6.36 8.80
CA GLU A 378 18.09 6.76 7.49
C GLU A 378 17.62 5.87 6.35
N ALA A 379 17.60 4.55 6.57
CA ALA A 379 17.07 3.60 5.61
C ALA A 379 15.56 3.84 5.36
N ASP A 380 14.79 4.22 6.39
CA ASP A 380 13.38 4.57 6.22
C ASP A 380 13.18 5.93 5.51
N ILE A 381 14.04 6.93 5.75
CA ILE A 381 14.03 8.18 4.99
C ILE A 381 14.32 7.91 3.52
N LEU A 382 15.35 7.10 3.22
CA LEU A 382 15.68 6.67 1.86
C LEU A 382 14.48 6.02 1.19
N ARG A 383 13.83 5.06 1.86
CA ARG A 383 12.61 4.41 1.37
C ARG A 383 11.48 5.41 1.11
N ARG A 384 11.23 6.36 2.01
CA ARG A 384 10.17 7.39 1.83
C ARG A 384 10.44 8.26 0.61
N ALA A 385 11.68 8.69 0.43
CA ALA A 385 12.10 9.43 -0.74
C ALA A 385 11.90 8.63 -2.04
N MET A 386 12.17 7.33 -2.01
CA MET A 386 11.91 6.43 -3.14
C MET A 386 10.43 6.11 -3.35
N SER A 387 9.51 6.42 -2.43
CA SER A 387 8.08 6.19 -2.66
C SER A 387 7.38 7.32 -3.43
N GLY A 388 8.13 8.35 -3.85
CA GLY A 388 7.59 9.56 -4.48
C GLY A 388 6.78 10.46 -3.53
N LYS A 389 6.66 10.07 -2.25
CA LYS A 389 5.90 10.78 -1.22
C LYS A 389 6.65 12.00 -0.63
N SER A 390 7.96 12.11 -0.84
CA SER A 390 8.74 13.29 -0.42
C SER A 390 9.57 13.84 -1.58
N ARG A 391 9.32 15.11 -1.94
CA ARG A 391 10.04 15.85 -3.00
C ARG A 391 11.25 16.62 -2.44
N ASN A 392 11.96 16.08 -1.46
CA ASN A 392 13.11 16.78 -0.89
C ASN A 392 14.41 16.28 -1.54
N GLN A 393 14.74 16.82 -2.70
CA GLN A 393 15.94 16.43 -3.46
C GLN A 393 17.24 16.62 -2.67
N GLU A 394 17.30 17.63 -1.79
CA GLU A 394 18.47 17.89 -0.93
C GLU A 394 18.75 16.72 0.02
N SER A 395 17.70 16.18 0.65
CA SER A 395 17.83 15.03 1.57
C SER A 395 18.36 13.76 0.87
N LEU A 396 18.06 13.59 -0.41
CA LEU A 396 18.53 12.45 -1.20
C LEU A 396 20.01 12.56 -1.55
N ILE A 397 20.48 13.77 -1.85
CA ILE A 397 21.90 14.02 -2.14
C ILE A 397 22.73 13.75 -0.89
N GLU A 398 22.27 14.22 0.28
CA GLU A 398 22.95 13.96 1.55
C GLU A 398 23.00 12.45 1.85
N LEU A 399 21.88 11.75 1.71
CA LEU A 399 21.83 10.30 1.89
C LEU A 399 22.76 9.54 0.92
N LYS A 400 22.85 9.98 -0.34
CA LYS A 400 23.78 9.41 -1.32
C LYS A 400 25.22 9.52 -0.86
N ASN A 401 25.62 10.72 -0.42
CA ASN A 401 26.99 10.97 0.05
C ASN A 401 27.32 10.10 1.27
N ARG A 402 26.37 9.98 2.20
CA ARG A 402 26.51 9.13 3.38
C ARG A 402 26.57 7.65 3.02
N PHE A 403 25.75 7.19 2.08
CA PHE A 403 25.78 5.82 1.56
C PHE A 403 27.15 5.50 0.95
N LEU A 404 27.64 6.33 0.04
CA LEU A 404 28.93 6.11 -0.63
C LEU A 404 30.11 6.17 0.35
N SER A 405 30.12 7.14 1.27
CA SER A 405 31.14 7.24 2.32
C SER A 405 31.13 6.02 3.25
N GLY A 406 29.95 5.60 3.69
CA GLY A 406 29.76 4.42 4.52
C GLY A 406 30.19 3.13 3.83
N ALA A 407 29.89 2.99 2.54
CA ALA A 407 30.28 1.85 1.73
C ALA A 407 31.80 1.77 1.56
N SER A 408 32.44 2.91 1.29
CA SER A 408 33.90 2.99 1.23
C SER A 408 34.57 2.59 2.55
N LYS A 409 34.06 3.05 3.70
CA LYS A 409 34.54 2.66 5.03
C LYS A 409 34.41 1.16 5.32
N ARG A 410 33.48 0.48 4.65
CA ARG A 410 33.24 -0.97 4.76
C ARG A 410 33.98 -1.79 3.69
N GLY A 411 34.86 -1.16 2.92
CA GLY A 411 35.68 -1.82 1.90
C GLY A 411 34.93 -2.16 0.62
N VAL A 412 33.76 -1.56 0.39
CA VAL A 412 32.98 -1.74 -0.84
C VAL A 412 33.55 -0.83 -1.93
N SER A 413 33.74 -1.35 -3.15
CA SER A 413 34.29 -0.54 -4.25
C SER A 413 33.33 0.58 -4.66
N LEU A 414 33.89 1.69 -5.14
CA LEU A 414 33.13 2.86 -5.57
C LEU A 414 32.20 2.52 -6.74
N ASP A 415 32.70 1.78 -7.74
CA ASP A 415 31.91 1.36 -8.90
C ASP A 415 30.70 0.52 -8.50
N PHE A 416 30.90 -0.43 -7.59
CA PHE A 416 29.82 -1.27 -7.11
C PHE A 416 28.81 -0.48 -6.27
N SER A 417 29.29 0.41 -5.40
CA SER A 417 28.41 1.27 -4.58
C SER A 417 27.58 2.22 -5.45
N ASN A 418 28.17 2.78 -6.50
CA ASN A 418 27.46 3.62 -7.47
C ASN A 418 26.41 2.83 -8.26
N GLU A 419 26.73 1.61 -8.69
CA GLU A 419 25.77 0.76 -9.39
C GLU A 419 24.58 0.37 -8.49
N ILE A 420 24.83 0.00 -7.23
CA ILE A 420 23.75 -0.27 -6.28
C ILE A 420 22.91 0.98 -6.02
N TRP A 421 23.53 2.15 -5.86
CA TRP A 421 22.79 3.40 -5.70
C TRP A 421 21.93 3.72 -6.92
N ARG A 422 22.46 3.54 -8.14
CA ARG A 422 21.70 3.71 -9.39
C ARG A 422 20.47 2.80 -9.43
N GLN A 423 20.63 1.55 -8.99
CA GLN A 423 19.50 0.63 -8.85
C GLN A 423 18.48 1.14 -7.84
N ILE A 424 18.91 1.57 -6.64
CA ILE A 424 18.04 2.18 -5.62
C ILE A 424 17.27 3.39 -6.18
N GLU A 425 17.92 4.30 -6.89
CA GLU A 425 17.28 5.46 -7.53
C GLU A 425 16.21 5.04 -8.55
N SER A 426 16.46 3.95 -9.30
CA SER A 426 15.49 3.41 -10.27
C SER A 426 14.23 2.83 -9.64
N PHE A 427 14.23 2.54 -8.33
CA PHE A 427 13.02 2.12 -7.60
C PHE A 427 12.04 3.26 -7.30
N SER A 428 12.45 4.51 -7.52
CA SER A 428 11.66 5.69 -7.17
C SER A 428 10.27 5.64 -7.81
N GLY A 429 9.23 5.53 -6.98
CA GLY A 429 7.82 5.44 -7.36
C GLY A 429 7.26 4.02 -7.53
N TYR A 430 8.10 2.98 -7.52
CA TYR A 430 7.69 1.63 -7.96
C TYR A 430 8.06 0.48 -7.02
N ALA A 431 8.92 0.69 -6.01
CA ALA A 431 9.20 -0.33 -4.98
C ALA A 431 7.94 -0.68 -4.16
N PHE A 432 7.72 -1.97 -3.93
CA PHE A 432 6.57 -2.48 -3.18
C PHE A 432 6.97 -2.99 -1.79
N CYS A 433 6.07 -2.88 -0.81
CA CYS A 433 6.28 -3.43 0.52
C CYS A 433 6.01 -4.93 0.46
N LYS A 434 7.00 -5.77 0.76
CA LYS A 434 6.87 -7.23 0.66
C LYS A 434 5.75 -7.78 1.56
N ALA A 435 5.60 -7.19 2.74
CA ALA A 435 4.60 -7.60 3.72
C ALA A 435 3.16 -7.25 3.31
N HIS A 436 2.99 -6.29 2.41
CA HIS A 436 1.67 -5.88 1.92
C HIS A 436 1.13 -6.89 0.90
#